data_AF-A0A3E2D886-F1
#
_entry.id   AF-A0A3E2D886-F1
#
_cell.length_a   1.000
_cell.length_b   1.000
_cell.length_c   1.000
_cell.angle_alpha   90.00
_cell.angle_beta   90.00
_cell.angle_gamma   90.00
#
_symmetry.space_group_name_H-M   'P 1'
#
loop_
_entity.id
_entity.type
_entity.pdbx_description
1 polymer ?
#
loop_
_entity_poly.entity_id
_entity_poly.type
_entity_poly.pdbx_seq_one_letter_code
_entity_poly.pdbx_strand_id
1 'polypeptide(L)'
;MDRLKSHRDFVAVLKKRRKVCSRDIVAHYNMRGGIAVLNALNEGEKTSLNQIATGRDGNTPAAFCGTLNQPQQNEADLRLGLAVSKSVGKAVIRNKVKRRFRVIAKQHQSLLPNGCDVVLRAKSTAASASFESLNEQVKKIFEKITKIVQNQSQQIAQEEHQEYQLNQPSESLKIGENNNKLV
;
A
#
# COMPACT_ATOMS: atom_id res chain seq x y z
N MET A 1 -1.63 9.86 4.83
CA MET A 1 -2.45 8.68 4.49
C MET A 1 -3.76 9.13 3.88
N ASP A 2 -4.00 8.69 2.65
CA ASP A 2 -5.19 8.97 1.88
C ASP A 2 -6.33 8.00 2.20
N ARG A 3 -7.55 8.39 1.83
CA ARG A 3 -8.72 7.52 1.97
C ARG A 3 -8.92 6.69 0.72
N LEU A 4 -9.12 5.39 0.88
CA LEU A 4 -9.55 4.50 -0.20
C LEU A 4 -11.03 4.79 -0.53
N LYS A 5 -11.26 5.64 -1.54
CA LYS A 5 -12.60 6.12 -1.93
C LYS A 5 -13.28 5.23 -2.98
N SER A 6 -12.50 4.66 -3.89
CA SER A 6 -13.00 3.83 -4.99
C SER A 6 -13.53 2.48 -4.49
N HIS A 7 -14.78 2.16 -4.82
CA HIS A 7 -15.34 0.84 -4.51
C HIS A 7 -14.59 -0.28 -5.21
N ARG A 8 -14.12 -0.05 -6.45
CA ARG A 8 -13.31 -0.99 -7.22
C ARG A 8 -12.05 -1.37 -6.44
N ASP A 9 -11.32 -0.37 -5.96
CA ASP A 9 -10.04 -0.58 -5.27
C ASP A 9 -10.28 -1.22 -3.90
N PHE A 10 -11.35 -0.82 -3.21
CA PHE A 10 -11.77 -1.46 -1.96
C PHE A 10 -12.05 -2.96 -2.14
N VAL A 11 -12.79 -3.33 -3.19
CA VAL A 11 -13.07 -4.74 -3.50
C VAL A 11 -11.81 -5.47 -3.96
N ALA A 12 -10.92 -4.83 -4.71
CA ALA A 12 -9.65 -5.41 -5.14
C ALA A 12 -8.80 -5.86 -3.94
N VAL A 13 -8.70 -5.02 -2.90
CA VAL A 13 -8.01 -5.36 -1.65
C VAL A 13 -8.63 -6.59 -0.98
N LEU A 14 -9.97 -6.66 -0.93
CA LEU A 14 -10.66 -7.80 -0.31
C LEU A 14 -10.50 -9.10 -1.11
N LYS A 15 -10.45 -9.02 -2.45
CA LYS A 15 -10.32 -10.17 -3.36
C LYS A 15 -8.94 -10.83 -3.31
N LYS A 16 -7.86 -10.05 -3.09
CA LYS A 16 -6.46 -10.55 -3.02
C LYS A 16 -6.20 -11.53 -1.87
N ARG A 17 -7.16 -11.74 -0.95
CA ARG A 17 -7.15 -12.70 0.18
C ARG A 17 -5.98 -12.60 1.17
N ARG A 18 -5.07 -11.65 0.99
CA ARG A 18 -4.03 -11.30 1.97
C ARG A 18 -4.67 -10.58 3.15
N LYS A 19 -4.54 -11.15 4.34
CA LYS A 19 -5.10 -10.57 5.56
C LYS A 19 -4.26 -10.91 6.78
N VAL A 20 -4.27 -10.01 7.75
CA VAL A 20 -3.76 -10.22 9.10
C VAL A 20 -4.93 -10.05 10.06
N CYS A 21 -5.17 -11.04 10.91
CA CYS A 21 -6.21 -11.00 11.92
C CYS A 21 -5.63 -10.71 13.30
N SER A 22 -6.44 -10.03 14.10
CA SER A 22 -6.27 -9.88 15.54
C SER A 22 -7.60 -10.18 16.23
N ARG A 23 -7.67 -9.94 17.55
CA ARG A 23 -8.85 -10.21 18.37
C ARG A 23 -10.08 -9.47 17.85
N ASP A 24 -9.96 -8.16 17.65
CA ASP A 24 -11.08 -7.26 17.33
C ASP A 24 -11.06 -6.74 15.89
N ILE A 25 -9.96 -6.98 15.16
CA ILE A 25 -9.66 -6.32 13.88
C ILE A 25 -9.17 -7.35 12.87
N VAL A 26 -9.59 -7.19 11.62
CA VAL A 26 -9.02 -7.89 10.46
C VAL A 26 -8.52 -6.84 9.48
N ALA A 27 -7.25 -6.87 9.13
CA ALA A 27 -6.68 -6.01 8.11
C ALA A 27 -6.49 -6.80 6.82
N HIS A 28 -7.11 -6.34 5.75
CA HIS A 28 -6.79 -6.78 4.40
C HIS A 28 -5.81 -5.79 3.80
N TYR A 29 -4.85 -6.27 3.01
CA TYR A 29 -3.87 -5.39 2.40
C TYR A 29 -3.48 -5.84 1.00
N ASN A 30 -3.10 -4.89 0.16
CA ASN A 30 -2.59 -5.13 -1.18
C ASN A 30 -1.44 -4.15 -1.46
N MET A 31 -0.37 -4.65 -2.09
CA MET A 31 0.74 -3.80 -2.55
C MET A 31 0.43 -3.35 -3.97
N ARG A 32 0.53 -2.04 -4.25
CA ARG A 32 0.59 -1.54 -5.63
C ARG A 32 2.00 -1.79 -6.18
N GLY A 33 2.08 -2.69 -7.16
CA GLY A 33 3.34 -3.25 -7.68
C GLY A 33 4.30 -2.26 -8.34
N GLY A 34 3.93 -1.00 -8.55
CA GLY A 34 4.82 0.00 -9.16
C GLY A 34 5.86 0.63 -8.23
N ILE A 35 5.70 0.54 -6.90
CA ILE A 35 6.47 1.38 -5.95
C ILE A 35 7.32 0.59 -4.97
N ALA A 36 7.04 -0.70 -4.78
CA ALA A 36 7.88 -1.54 -3.91
C ALA A 36 9.34 -1.59 -4.40
N VAL A 37 9.58 -1.49 -5.72
CA VAL A 37 10.90 -1.48 -6.34
C VAL A 37 11.59 -0.12 -6.20
N LEU A 38 10.85 0.99 -6.34
CA LEU A 38 11.42 2.35 -6.28
C LEU A 38 11.83 2.79 -4.86
N ASN A 39 11.24 2.22 -3.81
CA ASN A 39 11.61 2.55 -2.43
C ASN A 39 12.94 1.96 -1.98
N ALA A 40 13.47 0.91 -2.65
CA ALA A 40 14.81 0.39 -2.35
C ALA A 40 15.93 1.36 -2.78
N LEU A 41 15.61 2.36 -3.62
CA LEU A 41 16.58 3.30 -4.20
C LEU A 41 16.39 4.76 -3.76
N ASN A 42 15.31 5.10 -3.05
CA ASN A 42 14.93 6.50 -2.80
C ASN A 42 14.61 6.79 -1.32
N GLU A 43 15.54 6.52 -0.40
CA GLU A 43 15.46 7.09 0.95
C GLU A 43 15.80 8.61 1.00
N GLY A 44 16.04 9.25 -0.16
CA GLY A 44 16.74 10.54 -0.23
C GLY A 44 15.93 11.81 -0.47
N GLU A 45 14.69 11.81 -0.95
CA GLU A 45 14.06 13.07 -1.40
C GLU A 45 12.71 13.37 -0.75
N LYS A 46 12.79 13.96 0.45
CA LYS A 46 11.80 14.91 0.93
C LYS A 46 12.05 16.25 0.25
N THR A 47 11.46 16.50 -0.91
CA THR A 47 11.54 17.85 -1.51
C THR A 47 10.15 18.42 -1.75
N SER A 48 9.79 19.28 -0.81
CA SER A 48 8.83 20.38 -0.90
C SER A 48 8.73 20.96 -2.32
N LEU A 49 7.57 20.83 -2.96
CA LEU A 49 7.17 21.66 -4.09
C LEU A 49 5.65 21.82 -4.08
N ASN A 50 5.16 22.77 -3.27
CA ASN A 50 3.86 23.42 -3.47
C ASN A 50 3.99 24.87 -2.98
N GLN A 51 4.77 25.64 -3.73
CA GLN A 51 4.76 27.09 -3.68
C GLN A 51 4.46 27.59 -5.10
N ILE A 52 3.17 27.68 -5.44
CA ILE A 52 2.70 28.57 -6.49
C ILE A 52 1.53 29.34 -5.91
N ALA A 53 1.85 30.55 -5.44
CA ALA A 53 0.88 31.61 -5.27
C ALA A 53 0.42 32.08 -6.65
N THR A 54 -0.88 32.26 -6.84
CA THR A 54 -1.41 33.44 -7.54
C THR A 54 -2.78 33.77 -6.96
N GLY A 55 -2.94 34.98 -6.43
CA GLY A 55 -4.25 35.53 -6.12
C GLY A 55 -5.01 35.88 -7.40
N ARG A 56 -6.34 35.92 -7.30
CA ARG A 56 -7.19 36.75 -8.15
C ARG A 56 -8.59 36.88 -7.55
N ASP A 57 -9.02 38.13 -7.52
CA ASP A 57 -10.27 38.64 -6.99
C ASP A 57 -11.40 38.51 -8.03
N GLY A 58 -12.66 38.57 -7.57
CA GLY A 58 -13.77 39.11 -8.37
C GLY A 58 -14.60 38.13 -9.23
N ASN A 59 -15.80 37.82 -8.72
CA ASN A 59 -17.07 37.73 -9.47
C ASN A 59 -17.09 36.99 -10.83
N THR A 60 -17.47 35.70 -10.83
CA THR A 60 -18.10 35.03 -11.98
C THR A 60 -19.10 33.99 -11.45
N PRO A 61 -20.35 33.94 -11.96
CA PRO A 61 -21.40 33.10 -11.39
C PRO A 61 -21.17 31.62 -11.70
N ALA A 62 -21.70 30.79 -10.81
CA ALA A 62 -21.65 29.34 -10.85
C ALA A 62 -22.12 28.77 -12.21
N ALA A 63 -21.16 28.42 -13.07
CA ALA A 63 -21.39 27.62 -14.25
C ALA A 63 -20.51 26.37 -14.18
N PHE A 64 -21.17 25.24 -14.01
CA PHE A 64 -20.77 23.97 -14.62
C PHE A 64 -19.36 23.44 -14.27
N CYS A 65 -19.18 22.93 -13.05
CA CYS A 65 -18.05 22.05 -12.76
C CYS A 65 -18.44 20.58 -13.00
N GLY A 66 -18.56 20.23 -14.27
CA GLY A 66 -18.48 18.87 -14.78
C GLY A 66 -17.06 18.56 -15.25
N THR A 67 -16.03 19.04 -14.53
CA THR A 67 -14.64 18.74 -14.88
C THR A 67 -14.17 17.61 -13.99
N LEU A 68 -13.93 16.47 -14.64
CA LEU A 68 -13.31 15.28 -14.12
C LEU A 68 -11.96 15.62 -13.47
N ASN A 69 -11.98 15.99 -12.19
CA ASN A 69 -10.81 15.81 -11.34
C ASN A 69 -10.66 14.30 -11.15
N GLN A 70 -10.04 13.63 -12.14
CA GLN A 70 -9.37 12.37 -11.89
C GLN A 70 -8.46 12.64 -10.69
N PRO A 71 -8.68 12.00 -9.52
CA PRO A 71 -7.76 12.20 -8.42
C PRO A 71 -6.42 11.70 -8.95
N GLN A 72 -5.47 12.62 -9.10
CA GLN A 72 -4.06 12.31 -9.29
C GLN A 72 -3.78 11.16 -8.34
N GLN A 73 -3.61 9.97 -8.91
CA GLN A 73 -3.33 8.78 -8.14
C GLN A 73 -1.92 9.04 -7.64
N ASN A 74 -1.78 9.66 -6.46
CA ASN A 74 -0.51 9.63 -5.77
C ASN A 74 -0.27 8.16 -5.51
N GLU A 75 0.55 7.56 -6.39
CA GLU A 75 0.77 6.14 -6.40
C GLU A 75 1.50 5.74 -5.11
N ALA A 76 2.36 6.64 -4.61
CA ALA A 76 3.14 6.50 -3.39
C ALA A 76 2.32 6.57 -2.10
N ASP A 77 1.11 7.14 -2.14
CA ASP A 77 0.34 7.36 -0.92
C ASP A 77 -0.27 6.07 -0.36
N LEU A 78 -0.11 5.92 0.95
CA LEU A 78 -0.82 4.93 1.76
C LEU A 78 -2.32 5.22 1.72
N ARG A 79 -3.14 4.24 1.33
CA ARG A 79 -4.60 4.41 1.31
C ARG A 79 -5.31 3.51 2.31
N LEU A 80 -6.22 4.09 3.08
CA LEU A 80 -6.98 3.40 4.11
C LEU A 80 -8.47 3.29 3.77
N GLY A 81 -8.99 2.07 3.75
CA GLY A 81 -10.41 1.76 3.81
C GLY A 81 -10.82 1.31 5.20
N LEU A 82 -12.03 1.70 5.64
CA LEU A 82 -12.60 1.24 6.91
C LEU A 82 -13.92 0.52 6.66
N ALA A 83 -14.02 -0.70 7.16
CA ALA A 83 -15.21 -1.53 7.11
C ALA A 83 -15.67 -1.85 8.55
N VAL A 84 -16.95 -1.68 8.84
CA VAL A 84 -17.51 -2.06 10.15
C VAL A 84 -18.73 -2.91 9.90
N SER A 85 -18.74 -4.13 10.43
CA SER A 85 -19.85 -5.07 10.23
C SER A 85 -21.13 -4.58 10.90
N LYS A 86 -22.28 -5.06 10.41
CA LYS A 86 -23.60 -4.81 11.04
C LYS A 86 -23.64 -5.33 12.48
N SER A 87 -22.92 -6.42 12.77
CA SER A 87 -22.85 -7.06 14.09
C SER A 87 -22.13 -6.24 15.18
N VAL A 88 -21.45 -5.16 14.83
CA VAL A 88 -20.82 -4.24 15.80
C VAL A 88 -21.87 -3.41 16.56
N GLY A 89 -23.04 -3.20 15.97
CA GLY A 89 -24.15 -2.52 16.62
C GLY A 89 -24.78 -1.41 15.77
N LYS A 90 -25.53 -0.53 16.45
CA LYS A 90 -26.25 0.59 15.81
C LYS A 90 -25.28 1.60 15.18
N ALA A 91 -25.82 2.49 14.36
CA ALA A 91 -25.03 3.46 13.58
C ALA A 91 -24.07 4.29 14.43
N VAL A 92 -24.49 4.71 15.62
CA VAL A 92 -23.67 5.52 16.55
C VAL A 92 -22.42 4.76 17.00
N ILE A 93 -22.58 3.49 17.42
CA ILE A 93 -21.46 2.64 17.84
C ILE A 93 -20.50 2.39 16.67
N ARG A 94 -21.01 2.06 15.49
CA ARG A 94 -20.19 1.87 14.29
C ARG A 94 -19.42 3.13 13.90
N ASN A 95 -20.06 4.30 14.01
CA ASN A 95 -19.42 5.58 13.73
C ASN A 95 -18.35 5.93 14.77
N LYS A 96 -18.58 5.61 16.04
CA LYS A 96 -17.58 5.72 17.12
C LYS A 96 -16.35 4.86 16.80
N VAL A 97 -16.54 3.60 16.43
CA VAL A 97 -15.43 2.70 16.02
C VAL A 97 -14.68 3.24 14.80
N LYS A 98 -15.39 3.68 13.74
CA LYS A 98 -14.75 4.31 12.57
C LYS A 98 -13.92 5.54 12.94
N ARG A 99 -14.43 6.39 13.83
CA ARG A 99 -13.71 7.58 14.31
C ARG A 99 -12.42 7.19 15.04
N ARG A 100 -12.50 6.23 15.98
CA ARG A 100 -11.33 5.70 16.70
C ARG A 100 -10.27 5.13 15.74
N PHE A 101 -10.69 4.30 14.79
CA PHE A 101 -9.77 3.70 13.82
C PHE A 101 -9.08 4.74 12.94
N ARG A 102 -9.76 5.82 12.55
CA ARG A 102 -9.12 6.90 11.78
C ARG A 102 -8.00 7.57 12.55
N VAL A 103 -8.21 7.83 13.85
CA VAL A 103 -7.18 8.46 14.70
C VAL A 103 -5.98 7.52 14.86
N ILE A 104 -6.24 6.27 15.26
CA ILE A 104 -5.19 5.26 15.47
C ILE A 104 -4.39 5.00 14.18
N ALA A 105 -5.07 4.78 13.05
CA ALA A 105 -4.39 4.50 11.79
C ALA A 105 -3.55 5.69 11.31
N LYS A 106 -3.99 6.93 11.58
CA LYS A 106 -3.19 8.13 11.26
C LYS A 106 -1.93 8.21 12.12
N GLN A 107 -1.98 7.81 13.39
CA GLN A 107 -0.82 7.78 14.28
C GLN A 107 0.24 6.77 13.81
N HIS A 108 -0.20 5.60 13.33
CA HIS A 108 0.69 4.50 12.94
C HIS A 108 0.97 4.40 11.44
N GLN A 109 0.60 5.41 10.65
CA GLN A 109 0.75 5.36 9.19
C GLN A 109 2.21 5.10 8.75
N SER A 110 3.18 5.64 9.49
CA SER A 110 4.61 5.53 9.18
C SER A 110 5.17 4.11 9.31
N LEU A 111 4.44 3.19 9.96
CA LEU A 111 4.87 1.80 10.08
C LEU A 111 4.62 0.99 8.80
N LEU A 112 3.72 1.45 7.92
CA LEU A 112 3.35 0.74 6.71
C LEU A 112 4.26 1.12 5.54
N PRO A 113 4.59 0.17 4.65
CA PRO A 113 5.36 0.47 3.44
C PRO A 113 4.56 1.32 2.45
N ASN A 114 5.23 2.22 1.74
CA ASN A 114 4.62 3.08 0.72
C ASN A 114 3.92 2.26 -0.38
N GLY A 115 2.87 2.83 -0.98
CA GLY A 115 2.08 2.14 -1.99
C GLY A 115 1.23 0.96 -1.49
N CYS A 116 1.04 0.84 -0.16
CA CYS A 116 0.16 -0.16 0.44
C CYS A 116 -1.30 0.36 0.52
N ASP A 117 -2.23 -0.44 0.01
CA ASP A 117 -3.66 -0.28 0.24
C ASP A 117 -4.09 -1.16 1.41
N VAL A 118 -4.66 -0.57 2.45
CA VAL A 118 -5.11 -1.30 3.64
C VAL A 118 -6.60 -1.09 3.88
N VAL A 119 -7.34 -2.17 4.12
CA VAL A 119 -8.73 -2.14 4.56
C VAL A 119 -8.84 -2.75 5.96
N LEU A 120 -9.15 -1.92 6.96
CA LEU A 120 -9.41 -2.38 8.33
C LEU A 120 -10.89 -2.72 8.50
N ARG A 121 -11.15 -3.97 8.85
CA ARG A 121 -12.48 -4.48 9.20
C ARG A 121 -12.60 -4.70 10.70
N ALA A 122 -13.56 -4.02 11.32
CA ALA A 122 -13.91 -4.25 12.72
C ALA A 122 -14.78 -5.51 12.89
N LYS A 123 -14.44 -6.35 13.87
CA LYS A 123 -15.26 -7.46 14.36
C LYS A 123 -16.26 -6.95 15.41
N SER A 124 -17.28 -7.75 15.74
CA SER A 124 -18.31 -7.39 16.73
C SER A 124 -17.72 -6.99 18.09
N THR A 125 -16.64 -7.66 18.50
CA THR A 125 -15.92 -7.41 19.77
C THR A 125 -15.25 -6.03 19.83
N ALA A 126 -15.01 -5.35 18.69
CA ALA A 126 -14.47 -4.00 18.65
C ALA A 126 -15.41 -2.94 19.27
N ALA A 127 -16.70 -3.26 19.45
CA ALA A 127 -17.67 -2.36 20.06
C ALA A 127 -17.37 -2.08 21.55
N SER A 128 -16.97 -3.11 22.29
CA SER A 128 -16.68 -3.06 23.74
C SER A 128 -15.20 -2.83 24.03
N ALA A 129 -14.31 -2.99 23.05
CA ALA A 129 -12.88 -2.79 23.23
C ALA A 129 -12.53 -1.33 23.64
N SER A 130 -11.55 -1.22 24.54
CA SER A 130 -10.96 0.06 24.92
C SER A 130 -10.17 0.67 23.76
N PHE A 131 -9.97 2.00 23.80
CA PHE A 131 -9.20 2.68 22.77
C PHE A 131 -7.76 2.16 22.72
N GLU A 132 -7.12 1.98 23.88
CA GLU A 132 -5.75 1.50 23.98
C GLU A 132 -5.58 0.09 23.42
N SER A 133 -6.51 -0.82 23.75
CA SER A 133 -6.49 -2.18 23.20
C SER A 133 -6.57 -2.18 21.67
N LEU A 134 -7.42 -1.31 21.08
CA LEU A 134 -7.51 -1.18 19.63
C LEU A 134 -6.23 -0.56 19.03
N ASN A 135 -5.61 0.39 19.74
CA ASN A 135 -4.38 1.05 19.35
C ASN A 135 -3.22 0.04 19.23
N GLU A 136 -2.98 -0.75 20.28
CA GLU A 136 -1.97 -1.81 20.29
C GLU A 136 -2.23 -2.86 19.20
N GLN A 137 -3.49 -3.26 19.00
CA GLN A 137 -3.84 -4.23 17.99
C GLN A 137 -3.53 -3.73 16.58
N VAL A 138 -3.84 -2.46 16.27
CA VAL A 138 -3.50 -1.87 14.96
C VAL A 138 -1.99 -1.78 14.78
N LYS A 139 -1.25 -1.35 15.80
CA LYS A 139 0.22 -1.30 15.76
C LYS A 139 0.83 -2.66 15.43
N LYS A 140 0.44 -3.71 16.18
CA LYS A 140 0.91 -5.09 15.97
C LYS A 140 0.58 -5.62 14.57
N ILE A 141 -0.62 -5.29 14.05
CA ILE A 141 -1.01 -5.67 12.70
C ILE A 141 -0.11 -4.99 11.65
N PHE A 142 0.15 -3.69 11.80
CA PHE A 142 0.96 -2.94 10.82
C PHE A 142 2.41 -3.44 10.81
N GLU A 143 3.02 -3.63 11.98
CA GLU A 143 4.36 -4.23 12.09
C GLU A 143 4.42 -5.60 11.42
N LYS A 144 3.38 -6.43 11.60
CA LYS A 144 3.30 -7.74 10.97
C LYS A 144 3.17 -7.66 9.45
N ILE A 145 2.41 -6.70 8.92
CA ILE A 145 2.30 -6.46 7.47
C ILE A 145 3.69 -6.09 6.91
N THR A 146 4.40 -5.18 7.55
CA THR A 146 5.73 -4.73 7.11
C THR A 146 6.73 -5.88 7.07
N LYS A 147 6.77 -6.71 8.11
CA LYS A 147 7.61 -7.92 8.14
C LYS A 147 7.27 -8.90 7.01
N ILE A 148 5.98 -9.13 6.74
CA ILE A 148 5.56 -10.03 5.65
C ILE A 148 5.99 -9.47 4.29
N VAL A 149 5.87 -8.16 4.08
CA VAL A 149 6.28 -7.52 2.82
C VAL A 149 7.79 -7.61 2.64
N GLN A 150 8.58 -7.31 3.67
CA GLN A 150 10.05 -7.41 3.63
C GLN A 150 10.51 -8.83 3.28
N ASN A 151 9.94 -9.85 3.92
CA ASN A 151 10.30 -11.24 3.65
C ASN A 151 9.95 -11.67 2.22
N GLN A 152 8.87 -11.14 1.64
CA GLN A 152 8.51 -11.43 0.25
C GLN A 152 9.47 -10.80 -0.75
N SER A 153 9.93 -9.57 -0.50
CA SER A 153 10.93 -8.92 -1.36
C SER A 153 12.25 -9.68 -1.38
N GLN A 154 12.68 -10.25 -0.25
CA GLN A 154 13.91 -11.04 -0.16
C GLN A 154 13.80 -12.36 -0.94
N GLN A 155 12.64 -13.02 -0.92
CA GLN A 155 12.43 -14.27 -1.67
C GLN A 155 12.45 -14.04 -3.18
N ILE A 156 11.76 -12.99 -3.65
CA ILE A 156 11.72 -12.64 -5.08
C ILE A 156 13.13 -12.33 -5.61
N ALA A 157 13.94 -11.58 -4.84
CA ALA A 157 15.31 -11.27 -5.24
C ALA A 157 16.21 -12.53 -5.33
N GLN A 158 16.04 -13.49 -4.42
CA GLN A 158 16.79 -14.75 -4.45
C GLN A 158 16.40 -15.61 -5.65
N GLU A 159 15.11 -15.67 -5.98
CA GLU A 159 14.59 -16.41 -7.14
C GLU A 159 15.07 -15.80 -8.47
N GLU A 160 15.05 -14.47 -8.62
CA GLU A 160 15.56 -13.77 -9.81
C GLU A 160 17.08 -13.98 -9.99
N HIS A 161 17.86 -13.94 -8.92
CA HIS A 161 19.30 -14.22 -8.98
C HIS A 161 19.61 -15.68 -9.37
N GLN A 162 18.81 -16.63 -8.90
CA GLN A 162 18.98 -18.04 -9.23
C GLN A 162 18.55 -18.36 -10.66
N GLU A 163 17.47 -17.75 -11.15
CA GLU A 163 17.00 -17.87 -12.54
C GLU A 163 17.98 -17.22 -13.53
N TYR A 164 18.60 -16.09 -13.17
CA TYR A 164 19.64 -15.45 -13.97
C TYR A 164 20.91 -16.29 -14.06
N GLN A 165 21.30 -17.00 -12.99
CA GLN A 165 22.44 -17.92 -13.02
C GLN A 165 22.19 -19.19 -13.84
N LEU A 166 20.95 -19.68 -13.89
CA LEU A 166 20.60 -20.91 -14.62
C LEU A 166 20.48 -20.68 -16.15
N ASN A 167 20.14 -19.46 -16.56
CA ASN A 167 19.87 -19.09 -17.96
C ASN A 167 21.06 -18.40 -18.66
N GLN A 168 22.27 -18.42 -18.08
CA GLN A 168 23.44 -17.96 -18.80
C GLN A 168 23.77 -18.95 -19.93
N PRO A 169 23.78 -18.53 -21.21
CA PRO A 169 24.30 -19.39 -22.28
C PRO A 169 25.77 -19.67 -21.98
N SER A 170 26.14 -20.94 -21.85
CA SER A 170 27.53 -21.35 -21.75
C SER A 170 28.27 -20.79 -22.97
N GLU A 171 29.18 -19.83 -22.71
CA GLU A 171 30.04 -19.25 -23.73
C GLU A 171 30.66 -20.37 -24.57
N SER A 172 30.29 -20.37 -25.85
CA SER A 172 30.79 -21.31 -26.83
C SER A 172 32.30 -21.13 -26.91
N LEU A 173 33.05 -22.14 -26.44
CA LEU A 173 34.49 -22.25 -26.65
C LEU A 173 34.80 -21.98 -28.12
N LYS A 174 35.45 -20.84 -28.39
CA LYS A 174 36.03 -20.51 -29.69
C LYS A 174 37.13 -21.53 -29.99
N ILE A 175 36.79 -22.62 -30.68
CA ILE A 175 37.79 -23.46 -31.36
C ILE A 175 38.14 -22.72 -32.65
N GLY A 176 39.01 -21.73 -32.51
CA GLY A 176 39.57 -20.96 -33.61
C GLY A 176 41.02 -21.34 -33.84
N GLU A 177 41.30 -22.61 -34.18
CA GLU A 177 42.59 -22.99 -34.76
C GLU A 177 42.37 -24.12 -35.76
N ASN A 178 42.58 -23.82 -37.05
CA ASN A 178 43.28 -24.68 -38.00
C ASN A 178 43.41 -23.93 -39.33
N ASN A 179 44.47 -23.12 -39.41
CA ASN A 179 44.94 -22.54 -40.66
C ASN A 179 45.47 -23.66 -41.55
N ASN A 180 44.62 -24.07 -42.49
CA ASN A 180 44.98 -24.84 -43.66
C ASN A 180 45.95 -23.99 -44.52
N LYS A 181 47.26 -24.26 -44.42
CA LYS A 181 48.24 -23.85 -45.42
C LYS A 181 48.67 -25.10 -46.20
N LEU A 182 47.99 -25.28 -47.33
CA LEU A 182 48.49 -26.02 -48.49
C LEU A 182 49.49 -25.14 -49.26
N VAL A 183 50.39 -25.84 -49.95
CA VAL A 183 51.51 -25.41 -50.84
C VAL A 183 52.86 -25.32 -50.13
#